data_AF-A0AB34FL22-F1
#
_entry.id   AF-A0AB34FL22-F1
#
_cell.length_a   1.000
_cell.length_b   1.000
_cell.length_c   1.000
_cell.angle_alpha   90.00
_cell.angle_beta   90.00
_cell.angle_gamma   90.00
#
_symmetry.space_group_name_H-M   'P 1'
#
loop_
_entity.id
_entity.type
_entity.pdbx_description
1 polymer ?
#
loop_
_entity_poly.entity_id
_entity_poly.type
_entity_poly.pdbx_seq_one_letter_code
_entity_poly.pdbx_strand_id
1 'polypeptide(L)'
;MTRAQQTISLALLVSSLYFALYLGLIPLPALVQEQVVPLLPFWALVSFGALLLFRLGWGILTFNDVPAAHKELMEEIELAKTELRTLGVSVD
;
A
#
# COMPACT_ATOMS: atom_id res chain seq x y z
N MET A 1 17.53 1.49 15.78
CA MET A 1 17.31 0.45 14.74
C MET A 1 16.95 1.13 13.44
N THR A 2 17.56 0.73 12.32
CA THR A 2 17.18 1.26 11.00
C THR A 2 15.83 0.67 10.58
N ARG A 3 15.08 1.35 9.70
CA ARG A 3 13.80 0.84 9.18
C ARG A 3 13.97 -0.53 8.52
N ALA A 4 15.08 -0.74 7.80
CA ALA A 4 15.42 -2.03 7.21
C ALA A 4 15.59 -3.14 8.27
N GLN A 5 16.31 -2.85 9.36
CA GLN A 5 16.52 -3.82 10.44
C GLN A 5 15.20 -4.21 11.12
N GLN A 6 14.28 -3.26 11.30
CA GLN A 6 12.95 -3.53 11.86
C GLN A 6 12.16 -4.48 10.95
N THR A 7 12.13 -4.23 9.65
CA THR A 7 11.43 -5.09 8.68
C THR A 7 12.01 -6.50 8.66
N ILE A 8 13.34 -6.62 8.65
CA ILE A 8 14.01 -7.93 8.66
C ILE A 8 13.73 -8.68 9.97
N SER A 9 13.78 -8.00 11.12
CA SER A 9 13.47 -8.64 12.41
C SER A 9 12.02 -9.13 12.49
N LEU A 10 11.08 -8.37 11.93
CA LEU A 10 9.68 -8.76 11.88
C LEU A 10 9.47 -9.96 10.95
N ALA A 11 10.07 -9.93 9.76
CA ALA A 11 9.99 -11.03 8.81
C ALA A 11 10.55 -12.33 9.41
N LEU A 12 11.69 -12.24 10.10
CA LEU A 12 12.28 -13.37 10.81
C LEU A 12 11.37 -13.90 11.93
N LEU A 13 10.74 -13.01 12.71
CA LEU A 13 9.83 -13.40 13.79
C LEU A 13 8.57 -14.11 13.26
N VAL A 14 7.98 -13.60 12.17
CA VAL A 14 6.81 -14.23 11.54
C VAL A 14 7.20 -15.59 10.94
N SER A 15 8.36 -15.65 10.29
CA SER A 15 8.86 -16.89 9.69
C SER A 15 9.17 -17.94 10.76
N SER A 16 9.80 -17.57 11.87
CA SER A 16 10.12 -18.50 12.96
C SER A 16 8.85 -19.04 13.63
N LEU A 17 7.82 -18.21 13.80
CA LEU A 17 6.52 -18.64 14.31
C LEU A 17 5.85 -19.65 13.36
N TYR A 18 5.88 -19.39 12.05
CA TYR A 18 5.36 -20.32 11.05
C TYR A 18 6.09 -21.67 11.09
N PHE A 19 7.42 -21.67 11.16
CA PHE A 19 8.18 -22.92 11.25
C PHE A 19 7.91 -23.68 12.55
N ALA A 20 7.71 -23.00 13.68
CA ALA A 20 7.33 -23.64 14.94
C ALA A 20 5.99 -24.36 14.84
N LEU A 21 5.01 -23.75 14.15
CA LEU A 21 3.73 -24.37 13.83
C LEU A 21 3.89 -25.53 12.85
N TYR A 22 4.67 -25.36 11.78
CA TYR A 22 4.88 -26.37 10.74
C TYR A 22 5.54 -27.65 11.27
N LEU A 23 6.54 -27.49 12.15
CA LEU A 23 7.24 -28.61 12.78
C LEU A 23 6.44 -29.30 13.90
N GLY A 24 5.25 -28.79 14.24
CA GLY A 24 4.36 -29.41 15.23
C GLY A 24 4.84 -29.28 16.67
N LEU A 25 5.66 -28.25 17.00
CA LEU A 25 6.08 -27.99 18.38
C LEU A 25 4.90 -27.61 19.28
N ILE A 26 3.78 -27.18 18.68
CA ILE A 26 2.54 -26.86 19.36
C ILE A 26 1.55 -28.00 19.08
N PRO A 27 0.96 -28.62 20.13
CA PRO A 27 -0.01 -29.69 19.94
C PRO A 27 -1.29 -29.13 19.34
N LEU A 28 -1.46 -29.32 18.03
CA LEU A 28 -2.65 -28.95 17.26
C LEU A 28 -3.41 -30.22 16.84
N PRO A 29 -4.73 -30.14 16.62
CA PRO A 29 -5.49 -31.24 16.03
C PRO A 29 -4.91 -31.65 14.68
N ALA A 30 -4.80 -32.95 14.40
CA ALA A 30 -4.19 -33.49 13.18
C ALA A 30 -4.77 -32.87 11.89
N LEU A 31 -6.09 -32.64 11.87
CA LEU A 31 -6.78 -32.02 10.75
C LEU A 31 -6.27 -30.59 10.46
N VAL A 32 -5.99 -29.80 11.49
CA VAL A 32 -5.47 -28.43 11.35
C VAL A 32 -4.00 -28.46 10.94
N GLN A 33 -3.22 -29.36 11.53
CA GLN A 33 -1.79 -29.49 11.25
C GLN A 33 -1.52 -29.88 9.79
N GLU A 34 -2.29 -30.81 9.24
CA GLU A 34 -2.07 -31.32 7.88
C GLU A 34 -2.72 -30.44 6.81
N GLN A 35 -3.91 -29.88 7.08
CA GLN A 35 -4.70 -29.20 6.06
C GLN A 35 -4.64 -27.68 6.14
N VAL A 36 -4.44 -27.10 7.32
CA VAL A 36 -4.51 -25.63 7.49
C VAL A 36 -3.11 -25.03 7.51
N VAL A 37 -2.21 -25.59 8.31
CA VAL A 37 -0.86 -25.02 8.52
C VAL A 37 -0.08 -24.85 7.21
N PRO A 38 -0.02 -25.84 6.29
CA PRO A 38 0.73 -25.68 5.04
C PRO A 38 0.12 -24.65 4.08
N LEU A 39 -1.19 -24.37 4.18
CA LEU A 39 -1.90 -23.44 3.32
C LEU A 39 -1.89 -21.99 3.84
N LEU A 40 -1.50 -21.76 5.10
CA LEU A 40 -1.47 -20.41 5.70
C LEU A 40 -0.66 -19.38 4.89
N PRO A 41 0.56 -19.68 4.37
CA PRO A 41 1.31 -18.69 3.60
C PRO A 41 0.60 -18.31 2.30
N PHE A 42 -0.01 -19.28 1.63
CA PHE A 42 -0.76 -19.03 0.40
C PHE A 42 -2.03 -18.23 0.68
N TRP A 43 -2.75 -18.56 1.76
CA TRP A 43 -3.94 -17.83 2.18
C TRP A 43 -3.64 -16.38 2.59
N ALA A 44 -2.49 -16.14 3.25
CA ALA A 44 -2.00 -14.80 3.54
C ALA A 44 -1.71 -14.01 2.26
N LEU A 45 -1.12 -14.64 1.24
CA LEU A 45 -0.87 -13.99 -0.05
C LEU A 45 -2.17 -13.60 -0.76
N VAL A 46 -3.15 -14.52 -0.82
CA VAL A 46 -4.44 -14.28 -1.47
C VAL A 46 -5.22 -13.17 -0.77
N SER A 47 -5.30 -13.21 0.56
CA SER A 47 -5.98 -12.17 1.35
C SER A 47 -5.30 -10.81 1.22
N PHE A 48 -3.97 -10.76 1.21
CA PHE A 48 -3.23 -9.53 0.94
C PHE A 48 -3.50 -8.99 -0.46
N GLY A 49 -3.50 -9.85 -1.48
CA GLY A 49 -3.85 -9.47 -2.86
C GLY A 49 -5.26 -8.90 -2.96
N ALA A 50 -6.25 -9.54 -2.32
CA ALA A 50 -7.62 -9.06 -2.28
C ALA A 50 -7.75 -7.70 -1.57
N LEU A 51 -7.02 -7.50 -0.46
CA LEU A 51 -6.98 -6.23 0.25
C LEU A 51 -6.40 -5.11 -0.62
N LEU A 52 -5.31 -5.38 -1.35
CA LEU A 52 -4.70 -4.41 -2.26
C LEU A 52 -5.65 -4.05 -3.40
N LEU A 53 -6.29 -5.06 -4.01
CA LEU A 53 -7.27 -4.84 -5.07
C LEU A 53 -8.46 -4.01 -4.57
N PHE A 54 -8.97 -4.32 -3.38
CA PHE A 54 -10.06 -3.55 -2.76
C PHE A 54 -9.64 -2.11 -2.50
N ARG A 55 -8.45 -1.87 -1.96
CA ARG A 55 -7.96 -0.50 -1.73
C ARG A 55 -7.76 0.28 -3.03
N LEU A 56 -7.25 -0.36 -4.07
CA LEU A 56 -7.13 0.25 -5.39
C LEU A 56 -8.50 0.58 -5.97
N GLY A 57 -9.44 -0.38 -5.95
CA GLY A 57 -10.81 -0.19 -6.41
C GLY A 57 -11.52 0.93 -5.64
N TRP A 58 -11.37 0.95 -4.32
CA TRP A 58 -11.89 2.03 -3.48
C TRP A 58 -11.28 3.38 -3.86
N GLY A 59 -9.96 3.45 -4.02
CA GLY A 59 -9.27 4.66 -4.45
C GLY A 59 -9.78 5.21 -5.78
N ILE A 60 -10.05 4.33 -6.75
CA ILE A 60 -10.64 4.69 -8.05
C ILE A 60 -12.09 5.15 -7.88
N LEU A 61 -12.90 4.47 -7.07
CA LEU A 61 -14.29 4.85 -6.83
C LEU A 61 -14.40 6.19 -6.09
N THR A 62 -13.45 6.50 -5.22
CA THR A 62 -13.39 7.76 -4.46
C THR A 62 -12.43 8.78 -5.08
N PHE A 63 -12.02 8.60 -6.34
CA PHE A 63 -11.25 9.61 -7.06
C PHE A 63 -12.14 10.84 -7.23
N ASN A 64 -12.06 11.74 -6.24
CA ASN A 64 -12.72 13.03 -6.28
C ASN A 64 -12.07 13.79 -7.43
N ASP A 65 -12.82 14.13 -8.48
CA ASP A 65 -12.36 15.03 -9.53
C ASP A 65 -11.95 16.31 -8.85
N VAL A 66 -10.67 16.52 -8.52
CA VAL A 66 -10.21 17.54 -7.56
C VAL A 66 -10.45 18.93 -8.15
N PRO A 67 -11.62 19.56 -7.97
CA PRO A 67 -12.00 20.71 -8.78
C PRO A 67 -11.38 21.98 -8.18
N ALA A 68 -11.17 21.95 -6.86
CA ALA A 68 -10.50 22.98 -6.08
C ALA A 68 -9.03 23.09 -6.47
N ALA A 69 -8.29 21.98 -6.54
CA ALA A 69 -6.88 22.01 -6.94
C ALA A 69 -6.72 22.43 -8.42
N HIS A 70 -7.62 21.98 -9.30
CA HIS A 70 -7.63 22.48 -10.67
C HIS A 70 -7.87 24.00 -10.73
N LYS A 71 -8.82 24.51 -9.94
CA LYS A 71 -9.12 25.95 -9.88
C LYS A 71 -7.94 26.76 -9.32
N GLU A 72 -7.34 26.29 -8.23
CA GLU A 72 -6.16 26.91 -7.60
C GLU A 72 -4.98 26.97 -8.57
N LEU A 73 -4.66 25.86 -9.26
CA LEU A 73 -3.61 25.83 -10.28
C LEU A 73 -3.89 26.77 -11.44
N MET A 74 -5.15 26.90 -11.89
CA MET A 74 -5.51 27.84 -12.95
C MET A 74 -5.36 29.31 -12.50
N GLU A 75 -5.68 29.62 -11.24
CA GLU A 75 -5.45 30.96 -10.67
C GLU A 75 -3.96 31.29 -10.60
N GLU A 76 -3.11 30.34 -10.20
CA GLU A 76 -1.65 30.51 -10.21
C GLU A 76 -1.10 30.74 -11.63
N ILE A 77 -1.62 30.01 -12.62
CA ILE A 77 -1.23 30.17 -14.02
C ILE A 77 -1.56 31.58 -14.53
N GLU A 78 -2.74 32.11 -14.24
CA GLU A 78 -3.13 33.45 -14.66
C GLU A 78 -2.28 34.54 -14.00
N LEU A 79 -1.92 34.35 -12.73
CA LEU A 79 -1.02 35.27 -12.01
C LEU A 79 0.38 35.25 -12.64
N ALA A 80 0.93 34.06 -12.89
CA ALA A 80 2.23 33.90 -13.56
C ALA A 80 2.24 34.47 -14.99
N LYS A 81 1.17 34.26 -15.77
CA LYS A 81 1.01 34.87 -17.11
C LYS A 81 1.03 36.40 -17.03
N THR A 82 0.39 36.97 -16.02
CA THR A 82 0.34 38.42 -15.81
C THR A 82 1.73 38.96 -15.47
N GLU A 83 2.45 38.32 -14.55
CA GLU A 83 3.83 38.70 -14.20
C GLU A 83 4.78 38.61 -15.41
N LEU A 84 4.71 37.53 -16.18
CA LEU A 84 5.53 37.36 -17.37
C LEU A 84 5.24 38.44 -18.44
N ARG A 85 3.98 38.85 -18.60
CA ARG A 85 3.61 39.98 -19.46
C ARG A 85 4.19 41.31 -18.97
N THR A 86 4.23 41.54 -17.66
CA THR A 86 4.89 42.73 -17.09
C THR A 86 6.41 42.72 -17.31
N LEU A 87 7.01 41.54 -17.39
CA LEU A 87 8.43 41.34 -17.71
C LEU A 87 8.72 41.39 -19.23
N GLY A 88 7.70 41.68 -20.06
CA GLY A 88 7.85 41.81 -21.52
C GLY A 88 7.89 40.49 -22.28
N VAL A 89 7.52 39.38 -21.65
CA VAL A 89 7.44 38.06 -22.29
C VAL A 89 6.02 37.85 -22.82
N SER A 90 5.88 37.54 -24.11
CA SER A 90 4.58 37.21 -24.72
C SER A 90 4.15 35.80 -24.31
N VAL A 91 3.04 35.70 -23.58
CA VAL A 91 2.45 34.42 -23.15
C VAL A 91 0.98 34.38 -23.59
N ASP A 92 0.65 33.41 -24.45
CA ASP A 92 -0.72 33.04 -24.84
C ASP A 92 -1.26 31.93 -23.90
#